data_AF-A0A0Q5BDI5-F1
#
_entry.id   AF-A0A0Q5BDI5-F1
#
_cell.length_a   1.000
_cell.length_b   1.000
_cell.length_c   1.000
_cell.angle_alpha   90.00
_cell.angle_beta   90.00
_cell.angle_gamma   90.00
#
_symmetry.space_group_name_H-M   'P 1'
#
loop_
_entity.id
_entity.type
_entity.pdbx_description
1 polymer ?
#
loop_
_entity_poly.entity_id
_entity_poly.type
_entity_poly.pdbx_seq_one_letter_code
_entity_poly.pdbx_strand_id
1 'polypeptide(L)'
;MPTPTAPRGLITQFSLVDALLAGLFDGVVTRAEVDVAGDFGLGCGDRMDGELVILDGVHRVFRGDGSVAVLAPEDRVAFAEVSRFEADVAVPLHGVPSLDGLLVAVRSLVASHNVFLGLRVRGSFDRLTLRQPIAQVKPYLRLADPMHDQRELHLDRVEGTLLGFVAPKAFQGVTVAGLHTHFVDATGTLGGHVLAVSGLVGTLEVEQYGGITVRLPESEDYLAADLDEDAAAADAAIRAVESDHAR
;
A
#
# COMPACT_ATOMS: atom_id res chain seq x y z
N MET A 1 -16.62 -4.65 14.52
CA MET A 1 -16.30 -4.15 13.17
C MET A 1 -17.26 -4.82 12.19
N PRO A 2 -17.69 -4.11 11.12
CA PRO A 2 -18.52 -4.73 10.09
C PRO A 2 -17.78 -5.91 9.46
N THR A 3 -18.53 -6.96 9.09
CA THR A 3 -17.97 -8.10 8.35
C THR A 3 -17.91 -7.73 6.87
N PRO A 4 -16.75 -7.81 6.21
CA PRO A 4 -16.64 -7.53 4.78
C PRO A 4 -17.53 -8.46 3.96
N THR A 5 -18.15 -7.94 2.90
CA THR A 5 -19.10 -8.70 2.05
C THR A 5 -18.56 -8.97 0.65
N ALA A 6 -17.44 -8.35 0.26
CA ALA A 6 -16.79 -8.64 -1.01
C ALA A 6 -16.37 -10.13 -1.12
N PRO A 7 -16.28 -10.68 -2.35
CA PRO A 7 -15.81 -12.04 -2.57
C PRO A 7 -14.37 -12.23 -2.05
N ARG A 8 -14.08 -13.42 -1.51
CA ARG A 8 -12.70 -13.84 -1.23
C ARG A 8 -11.94 -14.12 -2.54
N GLY A 9 -10.61 -14.11 -2.48
CA GLY A 9 -9.76 -14.40 -3.64
C GLY A 9 -9.74 -13.28 -4.69
N LEU A 10 -10.25 -12.09 -4.37
CA LEU A 10 -10.17 -10.88 -5.19
C LEU A 10 -9.62 -9.70 -4.38
N ILE A 11 -8.90 -8.84 -5.06
CA ILE A 11 -8.54 -7.51 -4.57
C ILE A 11 -9.62 -6.52 -5.03
N THR A 12 -10.02 -5.59 -4.17
CA THR A 12 -10.80 -4.42 -4.54
C THR A 12 -9.93 -3.19 -4.36
N GLN A 13 -9.81 -2.40 -5.43
CA GLN A 13 -9.04 -1.17 -5.43
C GLN A 13 -9.94 0.03 -5.70
N PHE A 14 -9.63 1.13 -5.03
CA PHE A 14 -10.28 2.42 -5.20
C PHE A 14 -9.27 3.40 -5.80
N SER A 15 -9.62 4.02 -6.93
CA SER A 15 -8.71 4.83 -7.75
C SER A 15 -7.62 4.02 -8.48
N LEU A 16 -6.73 4.73 -9.16
CA LEU A 16 -5.58 4.22 -9.91
C LEU A 16 -4.30 4.87 -9.39
N VAL A 17 -3.16 4.19 -9.55
CA VAL A 17 -1.86 4.82 -9.27
C VAL A 17 -1.56 5.96 -10.25
N ASP A 18 -1.91 5.82 -11.54
CA ASP A 18 -1.74 6.90 -12.53
C ASP A 18 -2.55 8.16 -12.17
N ALA A 19 -3.71 7.99 -11.51
CA ALA A 19 -4.49 9.13 -11.01
C ALA A 19 -3.72 9.88 -9.91
N LEU A 20 -3.06 9.14 -9.01
CA LEU A 20 -2.19 9.76 -7.99
C LEU A 20 -1.00 10.46 -8.64
N LEU A 21 -0.34 9.86 -9.64
CA LEU A 21 0.75 10.52 -10.36
C LEU A 21 0.32 11.86 -10.98
N ALA A 22 -0.89 11.91 -11.52
CA ALA A 22 -1.50 13.12 -12.08
C ALA A 22 -1.93 14.16 -11.03
N GLY A 23 -1.71 13.92 -9.74
CA GLY A 23 -2.05 14.84 -8.66
C GLY A 23 -3.49 14.75 -8.17
N LEU A 24 -4.23 13.69 -8.51
CA LEU A 24 -5.63 13.49 -8.10
C LEU A 24 -5.71 12.92 -6.69
N PHE A 25 -5.40 13.77 -5.70
CA PHE A 25 -5.26 13.36 -4.30
C PHE A 25 -6.52 13.48 -3.45
N ASP A 26 -7.61 14.04 -3.96
CA ASP A 26 -8.84 14.16 -3.17
C ASP A 26 -9.43 12.78 -2.84
N GLY A 27 -9.96 12.62 -1.64
CA GLY A 27 -10.55 11.38 -1.16
C GLY A 27 -11.75 10.95 -2.02
N VAL A 28 -11.65 9.77 -2.64
CA VAL A 28 -12.65 9.30 -3.61
C VAL A 28 -13.65 8.30 -3.01
N VAL A 29 -13.32 7.72 -1.86
CA VAL A 29 -14.13 6.70 -1.18
C VAL A 29 -14.10 6.92 0.33
N THR A 30 -15.23 6.62 1.00
CA THR A 30 -15.31 6.66 2.47
C THR A 30 -14.75 5.40 3.11
N ARG A 31 -14.21 5.50 4.32
CA ARG A 31 -13.75 4.33 5.08
C ARG A 31 -14.85 3.28 5.26
N ALA A 32 -16.10 3.69 5.45
CA ALA A 32 -17.25 2.78 5.53
C ALA A 32 -17.47 1.95 4.25
N GLU A 33 -17.22 2.53 3.08
CA GLU A 33 -17.25 1.77 1.82
C GLU A 33 -16.05 0.84 1.67
N VAL A 34 -14.88 1.23 2.19
CA VAL A 34 -13.68 0.38 2.18
C VAL A 34 -13.86 -0.85 3.07
N ASP A 35 -14.55 -0.74 4.22
CA ASP A 35 -14.91 -1.88 5.09
C ASP A 35 -15.68 -2.99 4.36
N VAL A 36 -16.47 -2.62 3.36
CA VAL A 36 -17.25 -3.58 2.56
C VAL A 36 -16.32 -4.46 1.73
N ALA A 37 -15.19 -3.90 1.28
CA ALA A 37 -14.20 -4.54 0.43
C ALA A 37 -13.30 -5.53 1.18
N GLY A 38 -12.96 -5.25 2.44
CA GLY A 38 -12.07 -6.13 3.18
C GLY A 38 -11.55 -5.58 4.50
N ASP A 39 -10.65 -6.34 5.11
CA ASP A 39 -10.06 -6.12 6.43
C ASP A 39 -8.53 -6.02 6.39
N PHE A 40 -7.95 -6.07 5.19
CA PHE A 40 -6.53 -6.11 4.94
C PHE A 40 -6.20 -5.26 3.71
N GLY A 41 -5.19 -4.40 3.80
CA GLY A 41 -4.82 -3.56 2.67
C GLY A 41 -3.97 -2.36 3.02
N LEU A 42 -3.69 -1.54 2.02
CA LEU A 42 -2.86 -0.35 2.10
C LEU A 42 -3.38 0.74 1.16
N GLY A 43 -2.79 1.93 1.23
CA GLY A 43 -3.11 3.04 0.34
C GLY A 43 -2.71 4.38 0.95
N CYS A 44 -3.46 5.45 0.69
CA CYS A 44 -3.14 6.77 1.23
C CYS A 44 -4.38 7.57 1.66
N GLY A 45 -4.14 8.50 2.59
CA GLY A 45 -5.17 9.40 3.08
C GLY A 45 -5.65 10.40 2.02
N ASP A 46 -6.77 11.07 2.30
CA ASP A 46 -7.22 12.24 1.56
C ASP A 46 -6.09 13.29 1.44
N ARG A 47 -5.95 13.91 0.27
CA ARG A 47 -4.92 14.90 -0.07
C ARG A 47 -3.50 14.37 0.08
N MET A 48 -3.31 13.07 -0.09
CA MET A 48 -2.04 12.38 0.14
C MET A 48 -1.55 12.57 1.60
N ASP A 49 -2.46 12.79 2.54
CA ASP A 49 -2.14 13.00 3.96
C ASP A 49 -1.83 11.66 4.63
N GLY A 50 -0.58 11.22 4.48
CA GLY A 50 -0.05 10.05 5.13
C GLY A 50 -0.42 8.72 4.47
N GLU A 51 0.17 7.67 5.03
CA GLU A 51 0.07 6.30 4.52
C GLU A 51 -1.01 5.52 5.27
N LEU A 52 -1.90 4.87 4.52
CA LEU A 52 -2.97 4.03 5.05
C LEU A 52 -2.49 2.60 5.25
N VAL A 53 -2.76 2.04 6.43
CA VAL A 53 -2.64 0.61 6.72
C VAL A 53 -3.99 0.10 7.22
N ILE A 54 -4.48 -0.96 6.58
CA ILE A 54 -5.68 -1.68 6.96
C ILE A 54 -5.22 -3.05 7.47
N LEU A 55 -5.36 -3.27 8.77
CA LEU A 55 -4.99 -4.53 9.40
C LEU A 55 -6.08 -4.96 10.37
N ASP A 56 -6.57 -6.18 10.16
CA ASP A 56 -7.65 -6.80 10.94
C ASP A 56 -8.87 -5.88 11.02
N GLY A 57 -9.18 -5.14 9.93
CA GLY A 57 -10.32 -4.22 9.82
C GLY A 57 -10.11 -2.84 10.45
N VAL A 58 -8.93 -2.56 11.02
CA VAL A 58 -8.60 -1.24 11.58
C VAL A 58 -7.81 -0.42 10.58
N HIS A 59 -8.32 0.76 10.23
CA HIS A 59 -7.74 1.67 9.24
C HIS A 59 -6.93 2.75 9.96
N ARG A 60 -5.61 2.70 9.82
CA ARG A 60 -4.69 3.68 10.40
C ARG A 60 -4.04 4.50 9.31
N VAL A 61 -4.01 5.82 9.48
CA VAL A 61 -3.25 6.73 8.61
C VAL A 61 -2.08 7.31 9.40
N PHE A 62 -0.88 7.11 8.87
CA PHE A 62 0.38 7.58 9.44
C PHE A 62 0.88 8.81 8.68
N ARG A 63 0.85 9.97 9.33
CA ARG A 63 1.07 11.26 8.68
C ARG A 63 2.52 11.74 8.78
N GLY A 64 2.92 12.59 7.85
CA GLY A 64 4.25 13.22 7.82
C GLY A 64 4.54 14.14 9.01
N ASP A 65 3.52 14.60 9.76
CA ASP A 65 3.71 15.31 11.04
C ASP A 65 3.99 14.37 12.23
N GLY A 66 3.95 13.07 12.00
CA GLY A 66 4.16 12.00 12.96
C GLY A 66 2.96 11.63 13.82
N SER A 67 1.80 12.24 13.57
CA SER A 67 0.54 11.77 14.13
C SER A 67 0.06 10.50 13.42
N VAL A 68 -0.73 9.72 14.17
CA VAL A 68 -1.49 8.58 13.63
C VAL A 68 -2.98 8.85 13.90
N ALA A 69 -3.83 8.58 12.91
CA ALA A 69 -5.27 8.56 13.11
C ALA A 69 -5.85 7.18 12.78
N VAL A 70 -6.81 6.74 13.60
CA VAL A 70 -7.75 5.68 13.21
C VAL A 70 -8.91 6.35 12.51
N LEU A 71 -9.19 5.94 11.27
CA LEU A 71 -10.21 6.58 10.46
C LEU A 71 -11.63 6.31 10.98
N ALA A 72 -12.44 7.35 11.08
CA ALA A 72 -13.87 7.27 11.28
C ALA A 72 -14.58 6.77 9.99
N PRO A 73 -15.81 6.23 10.08
CA PRO A 73 -16.54 5.72 8.91
C PRO A 73 -16.68 6.73 7.75
N GLU A 74 -16.78 8.02 8.08
CA GLU A 74 -17.00 9.12 7.14
C GLU A 74 -15.70 9.68 6.55
N ASP A 75 -14.54 9.36 7.14
CA ASP A 75 -13.24 9.79 6.63
C ASP A 75 -13.02 9.21 5.24
N ARG A 76 -12.36 9.98 4.38
CA ARG A 76 -12.13 9.62 2.98
C ARG A 76 -10.67 9.27 2.73
N VAL A 77 -10.45 8.39 1.76
CA VAL A 77 -9.12 7.99 1.30
C VAL A 77 -9.00 8.21 -0.21
N ALA A 78 -7.83 8.61 -0.67
CA ALA A 78 -7.58 8.94 -2.08
C ALA A 78 -7.34 7.69 -2.93
N PHE A 79 -6.69 6.69 -2.32
CA PHE A 79 -6.41 5.39 -2.92
C PHE A 79 -6.40 4.32 -1.84
N ALA A 80 -6.92 3.14 -2.17
CA ALA A 80 -6.78 1.96 -1.32
C ALA A 80 -6.82 0.68 -2.15
N GLU A 81 -5.97 -0.27 -1.82
CA GLU A 81 -5.97 -1.65 -2.33
C GLU A 81 -6.29 -2.59 -1.16
N VAL A 82 -7.39 -3.35 -1.27
CA VAL A 82 -8.02 -4.03 -0.12
C VAL A 82 -8.49 -5.42 -0.49
N SER A 83 -8.33 -6.36 0.43
CA SER A 83 -8.85 -7.72 0.31
C SER A 83 -9.39 -8.24 1.64
N ARG A 84 -10.10 -9.37 1.57
CA ARG A 84 -10.40 -10.21 2.72
C ARG A 84 -9.28 -11.24 2.85
N PHE A 85 -8.29 -10.94 3.68
CA PHE A 85 -7.05 -11.72 3.69
C PHE A 85 -7.19 -13.02 4.50
N GLU A 86 -6.89 -14.14 3.85
CA GLU A 86 -6.75 -15.43 4.51
C GLU A 86 -5.67 -16.24 3.80
N ALA A 87 -4.61 -16.56 4.52
CA ALA A 87 -3.40 -17.13 3.95
C ALA A 87 -3.66 -18.54 3.39
N ASP A 88 -3.20 -18.78 2.17
CA ASP A 88 -3.11 -20.12 1.57
C ASP A 88 -1.92 -20.90 2.14
N VAL A 89 -0.84 -20.18 2.48
CA VAL A 89 0.43 -20.74 2.95
C VAL A 89 1.07 -19.84 3.98
N ALA A 90 1.72 -20.45 4.98
CA ALA A 90 2.49 -19.77 6.00
C ALA A 90 3.85 -20.47 6.21
N VAL A 91 4.94 -19.71 6.22
CA VAL A 91 6.30 -20.22 6.40
C VAL A 91 7.12 -19.29 7.32
N PRO A 92 8.11 -19.83 8.06
CA PRO A 92 9.02 -18.99 8.83
C PRO A 92 10.02 -18.25 7.92
N LEU A 93 10.38 -17.04 8.29
CA LEU A 93 11.48 -16.25 7.75
C LEU A 93 12.64 -16.19 8.74
N HIS A 94 13.86 -16.37 8.25
CA HIS A 94 15.07 -16.46 9.06
C HIS A 94 16.12 -15.42 8.64
N GLY A 95 15.78 -14.13 8.76
CA GLY A 95 16.70 -13.03 8.50
C GLY A 95 16.73 -12.62 7.03
N VAL A 96 15.58 -12.24 6.48
CA VAL A 96 15.49 -11.70 5.12
C VAL A 96 16.24 -10.37 5.05
N PRO A 97 17.20 -10.22 4.11
CA PRO A 97 18.12 -9.08 4.12
C PRO A 97 17.58 -7.83 3.43
N SER A 98 16.51 -7.94 2.64
CA SER A 98 15.98 -6.84 1.81
C SER A 98 14.55 -7.12 1.32
N LEU A 99 13.89 -6.10 0.76
CA LEU A 99 12.61 -6.24 0.07
C LEU A 99 12.71 -7.17 -1.15
N ASP A 100 13.82 -7.12 -1.90
CA ASP A 100 14.11 -8.09 -2.98
C ASP A 100 14.12 -9.53 -2.44
N GLY A 101 14.76 -9.75 -1.29
CA GLY A 101 14.77 -11.05 -0.62
C GLY A 101 13.38 -11.49 -0.18
N LEU A 102 12.55 -10.55 0.30
CA LEU A 102 11.16 -10.82 0.67
C LEU A 102 10.32 -11.20 -0.57
N LEU A 103 10.47 -10.48 -1.68
CA LEU A 103 9.78 -10.78 -2.93
C LEU A 103 10.17 -12.16 -3.47
N VAL A 104 11.46 -12.53 -3.39
CA VAL A 104 11.92 -13.88 -3.74
C VAL A 104 11.26 -14.93 -2.84
N ALA A 105 11.21 -14.70 -1.52
CA ALA A 105 10.56 -15.61 -0.59
C ALA A 105 9.07 -15.79 -0.91
N VAL A 106 8.34 -14.70 -1.13
CA VAL A 106 6.91 -14.73 -1.53
C VAL A 106 6.71 -15.50 -2.83
N ARG A 107 7.46 -15.19 -3.87
CA ARG A 107 7.32 -15.86 -5.18
C ARG A 107 7.69 -17.32 -5.16
N SER A 108 8.56 -17.75 -4.24
CA SER A 108 8.91 -19.16 -4.09
C SER A 108 7.77 -20.03 -3.58
N LEU A 109 6.72 -19.42 -3.01
CA LEU A 109 5.56 -20.11 -2.45
C LEU A 109 4.41 -20.29 -3.44
N VAL A 110 4.51 -19.73 -4.65
CA VAL A 110 3.45 -19.78 -5.66
C VAL A 110 3.97 -20.26 -7.01
N ALA A 111 3.11 -20.90 -7.80
CA ALA A 111 3.49 -21.50 -9.07
C ALA A 111 3.66 -20.49 -10.22
N SER A 112 2.96 -19.35 -10.17
CA SER A 112 2.92 -18.37 -11.26
C SER A 112 3.32 -16.99 -10.78
N HIS A 113 4.09 -16.28 -11.60
CA HIS A 113 4.46 -14.87 -11.36
C HIS A 113 3.47 -13.88 -11.98
N ASN A 114 2.43 -14.39 -12.65
CA ASN A 114 1.44 -13.61 -13.40
C ASN A 114 0.13 -13.41 -12.63
N VAL A 115 0.15 -13.68 -11.32
CA VAL A 115 -1.01 -13.56 -10.43
C VAL A 115 -0.74 -12.46 -9.40
N PHE A 116 -1.81 -11.94 -8.84
CA PHE A 116 -1.74 -11.07 -7.68
C PHE A 116 -1.51 -11.88 -6.42
N LEU A 117 -0.70 -11.35 -5.50
CA LEU A 117 -0.44 -11.97 -4.20
C LEU A 117 -0.69 -10.97 -3.09
N GLY A 118 -1.27 -11.40 -1.98
CA GLY A 118 -1.24 -10.69 -0.71
C GLY A 118 -0.17 -11.30 0.17
N LEU A 119 0.54 -10.47 0.92
CA LEU A 119 1.52 -10.94 1.90
C LEU A 119 1.33 -10.27 3.25
N ARG A 120 1.48 -11.05 4.32
CA ARG A 120 1.55 -10.54 5.69
C ARG A 120 2.76 -11.14 6.37
N VAL A 121 3.60 -10.31 6.97
CA VAL A 121 4.72 -10.73 7.80
C VAL A 121 4.56 -10.18 9.20
N ARG A 122 4.34 -11.06 10.17
CA ARG A 122 4.43 -10.72 11.59
C ARG A 122 5.81 -11.11 12.09
N GLY A 123 6.57 -10.14 12.62
CA GLY A 123 7.96 -10.40 12.95
C GLY A 123 8.71 -9.23 13.55
N SER A 124 10.02 -9.45 13.69
CA SER A 124 11.00 -8.46 14.09
C SER A 124 11.88 -8.06 12.90
N PHE A 125 12.30 -6.80 12.91
CA PHE A 125 13.04 -6.15 11.84
C PHE A 125 14.27 -5.51 12.46
N ASP A 126 15.48 -5.97 12.09
CA ASP A 126 16.72 -5.36 12.60
C ASP A 126 16.83 -3.90 12.17
N ARG A 127 16.52 -3.62 10.90
CA ARG A 127 16.38 -2.27 10.36
C ARG A 127 15.15 -2.19 9.47
N LEU A 128 14.41 -1.08 9.60
CA LEU A 128 13.25 -0.77 8.78
C LEU A 128 13.29 0.71 8.43
N THR A 129 13.13 1.02 7.15
CA THR A 129 12.98 2.40 6.69
C THR A 129 11.57 2.60 6.16
N LEU A 130 10.88 3.62 6.67
CA LEU A 130 9.52 3.97 6.30
C LEU A 130 9.46 5.40 5.75
N ARG A 131 8.48 5.69 4.90
CA ARG A 131 8.05 7.07 4.62
C ARG A 131 6.64 7.36 5.12
N GLN A 132 6.38 8.65 5.29
CA GLN A 132 5.06 9.22 5.57
C GLN A 132 4.93 10.55 4.79
N PRO A 133 4.07 10.62 3.76
CA PRO A 133 3.80 11.84 3.04
C PRO A 133 3.20 12.94 3.92
N ILE A 134 3.45 14.19 3.54
CA ILE A 134 2.79 15.37 4.12
C ILE A 134 1.54 15.67 3.30
N ALA A 135 0.46 16.11 3.97
CA ALA A 135 -0.76 16.56 3.32
C ALA A 135 -0.49 17.65 2.27
N GLN A 136 -1.09 17.49 1.09
CA GLN A 136 -0.96 18.43 -0.01
C GLN A 136 -2.05 19.51 0.05
N VAL A 137 -1.77 20.64 -0.60
CA VAL A 137 -2.70 21.76 -0.74
C VAL A 137 -2.96 22.05 -2.21
N LYS A 138 -4.20 22.39 -2.57
CA LYS A 138 -4.54 22.74 -3.95
C LYS A 138 -3.84 24.05 -4.39
N PRO A 139 -3.48 24.20 -5.68
CA PRO A 139 -3.53 23.16 -6.72
C PRO A 139 -2.48 22.08 -6.47
N TYR A 140 -2.87 20.80 -6.59
CA TYR A 140 -1.95 19.70 -6.37
C TYR A 140 -0.91 19.62 -7.49
N LEU A 141 0.33 19.34 -7.10
CA LEU A 141 1.41 19.00 -8.02
C LEU A 141 1.38 17.51 -8.34
N ARG A 142 2.10 17.11 -9.38
CA ARG A 142 2.29 15.69 -9.72
C ARG A 142 3.06 14.98 -8.61
N LEU A 143 2.76 13.71 -8.36
CA LEU A 143 3.22 12.97 -7.16
C LEU A 143 4.73 13.01 -6.89
N ALA A 144 5.57 13.13 -7.94
CA ALA A 144 7.02 13.23 -7.75
C ALA A 144 7.46 14.47 -6.95
N ASP A 145 6.76 15.61 -7.07
CA ASP A 145 7.16 16.85 -6.39
C ASP A 145 6.86 16.81 -4.87
N PRO A 146 5.65 16.41 -4.43
CA PRO A 146 5.30 16.23 -3.02
C PRO A 146 6.20 15.30 -2.20
N MET A 147 6.79 14.29 -2.84
CA MET A 147 7.56 13.27 -2.13
C MET A 147 8.93 13.76 -1.66
N HIS A 148 9.42 14.91 -2.14
CA HIS A 148 10.70 15.47 -1.70
C HIS A 148 10.71 15.83 -0.20
N ASP A 149 9.59 16.34 0.32
CA ASP A 149 9.50 16.82 1.71
C ASP A 149 8.86 15.78 2.65
N GLN A 150 8.79 14.52 2.21
CA GLN A 150 8.21 13.44 3.02
C GLN A 150 9.00 13.19 4.31
N ARG A 151 8.32 12.69 5.34
CA ARG A 151 9.00 12.24 6.56
C ARG A 151 9.52 10.82 6.36
N GLU A 152 10.83 10.67 6.39
CA GLU A 152 11.50 9.37 6.40
C GLU A 152 11.87 8.96 7.82
N LEU A 153 11.69 7.69 8.14
CA LEU A 153 11.94 7.10 9.46
C LEU A 153 12.87 5.90 9.32
N HIS A 154 14.00 5.96 10.01
CA HIS A 154 14.91 4.80 10.15
C HIS A 154 14.74 4.21 11.55
N LEU A 155 14.28 2.96 11.60
CA LEU A 155 13.96 2.26 12.82
C LEU A 155 14.92 1.08 13.01
N ASP A 156 15.44 0.94 14.22
CA ASP A 156 16.28 -0.17 14.62
C ASP A 156 15.51 -1.10 15.55
N ARG A 157 15.57 -2.42 15.30
CA ARG A 157 15.01 -3.48 16.15
C ARG A 157 13.54 -3.23 16.50
N VAL A 158 12.70 -3.10 15.48
CA VAL A 158 11.25 -2.87 15.63
C VAL A 158 10.48 -4.18 15.43
N GLU A 159 9.39 -4.34 16.15
CA GLU A 159 8.44 -5.45 15.99
C GLU A 159 7.12 -4.94 15.45
N GLY A 160 6.50 -5.71 14.56
CA GLY A 160 5.22 -5.35 13.98
C GLY A 160 4.76 -6.24 12.84
N THR A 161 3.89 -5.67 12.02
CA THR A 161 3.30 -6.33 10.86
C THR A 161 3.64 -5.54 9.60
N LEU A 162 4.38 -6.17 8.68
CA LEU A 162 4.50 -5.73 7.30
C LEU A 162 3.41 -6.40 6.48
N LEU A 163 2.73 -5.64 5.62
CA LEU A 163 1.66 -6.17 4.80
C LEU A 163 1.56 -5.45 3.46
N GLY A 164 0.98 -6.11 2.46
CA GLY A 164 0.70 -5.49 1.19
C GLY A 164 0.47 -6.51 0.08
N PHE A 165 0.82 -6.11 -1.15
CA PHE A 165 0.51 -6.85 -2.35
C PHE A 165 1.71 -7.00 -3.29
N VAL A 166 1.64 -8.03 -4.13
CA VAL A 166 2.50 -8.18 -5.31
C VAL A 166 1.63 -8.16 -6.56
N ALA A 167 1.78 -7.15 -7.40
CA ALA A 167 1.04 -7.05 -8.66
C ALA A 167 1.90 -7.47 -9.88
N PRO A 168 1.30 -8.12 -10.90
CA PRO A 168 1.98 -8.39 -12.17
C PRO A 168 2.34 -7.09 -12.92
N LYS A 169 3.42 -7.12 -13.70
CA LYS A 169 3.90 -5.95 -14.47
C LYS A 169 2.86 -5.35 -15.42
N ALA A 170 1.94 -6.15 -15.92
CA ALA A 170 0.89 -5.70 -16.84
C ALA A 170 -0.12 -4.72 -16.19
N PHE A 171 -0.12 -4.62 -14.86
CA PHE A 171 -1.02 -3.74 -14.11
C PHE A 171 -0.32 -2.49 -13.57
N GLN A 172 0.91 -2.20 -14.00
CA GLN A 172 1.58 -0.95 -13.68
C GLN A 172 0.70 0.23 -14.13
N GLY A 173 0.55 1.23 -13.25
CA GLY A 173 -0.30 2.41 -13.49
C GLY A 173 -1.73 2.23 -13.02
N VAL A 174 -2.31 1.04 -13.21
CA VAL A 174 -3.52 0.65 -12.48
C VAL A 174 -3.20 0.55 -10.99
N THR A 175 -2.14 -0.17 -10.66
CA THR A 175 -1.57 -0.31 -9.30
C THR A 175 -0.03 -0.17 -9.35
N VAL A 176 0.63 -0.38 -8.22
CA VAL A 176 2.10 -0.50 -8.13
C VAL A 176 2.49 -1.92 -8.53
N ALA A 177 3.09 -2.08 -9.70
CA ALA A 177 3.62 -3.36 -10.14
C ALA A 177 4.84 -3.79 -9.30
N GLY A 178 4.91 -5.08 -8.98
CA GLY A 178 5.93 -5.58 -8.06
C GLY A 178 5.45 -5.54 -6.62
N LEU A 179 6.40 -5.47 -5.68
CA LEU A 179 6.10 -5.51 -4.24
C LEU A 179 5.73 -4.11 -3.75
N HIS A 180 4.54 -3.96 -3.18
CA HIS A 180 4.07 -2.73 -2.53
C HIS A 180 3.65 -3.08 -1.11
N THR A 181 4.34 -2.53 -0.11
CA THR A 181 4.17 -2.95 1.29
C THR A 181 4.18 -1.77 2.25
N HIS A 182 3.25 -1.80 3.19
CA HIS A 182 3.22 -0.90 4.34
C HIS A 182 3.53 -1.67 5.62
N PHE A 183 3.77 -0.93 6.71
CA PHE A 183 4.09 -1.47 8.01
C PHE A 183 3.27 -0.78 9.11
N VAL A 184 2.96 -1.54 10.16
CA VAL A 184 2.47 -1.03 11.44
C VAL A 184 3.18 -1.76 12.58
N ASP A 185 3.66 -1.03 13.57
CA ASP A 185 4.33 -1.59 14.74
C ASP A 185 3.36 -2.31 15.68
N ALA A 186 3.90 -3.06 16.64
CA ALA A 186 3.10 -3.82 17.60
C ALA A 186 2.18 -2.94 18.47
N THR A 187 2.49 -1.66 18.66
CA THR A 187 1.65 -0.72 19.42
C THR A 187 0.55 -0.08 18.58
N GLY A 188 0.65 -0.15 17.25
CA GLY A 188 -0.24 0.54 16.32
C GLY A 188 -0.05 2.05 16.29
N THR A 189 1.08 2.56 16.77
CA THR A 189 1.37 4.01 16.85
C THR A 189 2.42 4.48 15.85
N LEU A 190 3.13 3.53 15.21
CA LEU A 190 4.16 3.79 14.23
C LEU A 190 3.92 2.93 12.98
N GLY A 191 4.09 3.52 11.81
CA GLY A 191 3.83 2.83 10.55
C GLY A 191 4.07 3.73 9.34
N GLY A 192 3.84 3.20 8.16
CA GLY A 192 4.08 3.91 6.90
C GLY A 192 4.36 2.96 5.74
N HIS A 193 4.68 3.54 4.59
CA HIS A 193 5.12 2.81 3.40
C HIS A 193 6.57 2.35 3.59
N VAL A 194 6.87 1.09 3.25
CA VAL A 194 8.17 0.48 3.51
C VAL A 194 9.13 0.75 2.37
N LEU A 195 10.19 1.51 2.65
CA LEU A 195 11.27 1.80 1.69
C LEU A 195 12.36 0.72 1.71
N ALA A 196 12.70 0.22 2.90
CA ALA A 196 13.76 -0.77 3.05
C ALA A 196 13.57 -1.63 4.31
N VAL A 197 14.06 -2.87 4.25
CA VAL A 197 14.11 -3.80 5.38
C VAL A 197 15.46 -4.50 5.43
N SER A 198 15.92 -4.87 6.62
CA SER A 198 17.05 -5.78 6.82
C SER A 198 16.82 -6.61 8.08
N GLY A 199 17.25 -7.87 8.06
CA GLY A 199 17.20 -8.77 9.21
C GLY A 199 15.79 -9.16 9.62
N LEU A 200 14.87 -9.29 8.65
CA LEU A 200 13.48 -9.65 8.93
C LEU A 200 13.36 -11.13 9.34
N VAL A 201 12.91 -11.36 10.56
CA VAL A 201 12.60 -12.68 11.12
C VAL A 201 11.13 -12.71 11.52
N GLY A 202 10.40 -13.77 11.19
CA GLY A 202 8.98 -13.83 11.51
C GLY A 202 8.25 -14.93 10.77
N THR A 203 6.94 -14.78 10.63
CA THR A 203 6.10 -15.67 9.84
C THR A 203 5.59 -14.93 8.62
N LEU A 204 5.92 -15.43 7.43
CA LEU A 204 5.37 -14.97 6.15
C LEU A 204 4.12 -15.77 5.83
N GLU A 205 3.01 -15.07 5.66
CA GLU A 205 1.73 -15.57 5.19
C GLU A 205 1.46 -15.02 3.79
N VAL A 206 1.00 -15.86 2.86
CA VAL A 206 0.69 -15.46 1.47
C VAL A 206 -0.68 -15.99 1.05
N GLU A 207 -1.45 -15.16 0.34
CA GLU A 207 -2.69 -15.52 -0.35
C GLU A 207 -2.57 -15.19 -1.85
N GLN A 208 -3.05 -16.07 -2.73
CA GLN A 208 -3.13 -15.81 -4.16
C GLN A 208 -4.50 -15.26 -4.54
N TYR A 209 -4.53 -14.18 -5.33
CA TYR A 209 -5.76 -13.60 -5.83
C TYR A 209 -5.98 -13.95 -7.31
N GLY A 210 -7.24 -14.26 -7.65
CA GLY A 210 -7.68 -14.58 -9.02
C GLY A 210 -7.93 -13.34 -9.88
N GLY A 211 -7.95 -12.15 -9.29
CA GLY A 211 -8.16 -10.90 -10.01
C GLY A 211 -8.31 -9.69 -9.10
N ILE A 212 -8.52 -8.54 -9.75
CA ILE A 212 -8.73 -7.24 -9.12
C ILE A 212 -10.01 -6.61 -9.66
N THR A 213 -10.79 -5.98 -8.80
CA THR A 213 -11.91 -5.11 -9.14
C THR A 213 -11.50 -3.68 -8.86
N VAL A 214 -11.50 -2.82 -9.88
CA VAL A 214 -11.14 -1.41 -9.75
C VAL A 214 -12.39 -0.56 -9.76
N ARG A 215 -12.59 0.24 -8.71
CA ARG A 215 -13.60 1.30 -8.65
C ARG A 215 -12.95 2.62 -9.05
N LEU A 216 -13.31 3.11 -10.23
CA LEU A 216 -12.85 4.41 -10.73
C LEU A 216 -13.54 5.55 -9.94
N PRO A 217 -12.84 6.66 -9.68
CA PRO A 217 -13.46 7.86 -9.14
C PRO A 217 -14.49 8.45 -10.11
N GLU A 218 -15.51 9.12 -9.56
CA GLU A 218 -16.54 9.83 -10.33
C GLU A 218 -16.44 11.36 -10.21
N SER A 219 -15.34 11.86 -9.61
CA SER A 219 -15.11 13.30 -9.46
C SER A 219 -14.86 13.98 -10.81
N GLU A 220 -15.29 15.24 -10.94
CA GLU A 220 -15.06 16.04 -12.16
C GLU A 220 -13.58 16.12 -12.52
N ASP A 221 -12.70 16.34 -11.53
CA ASP A 221 -11.24 16.38 -11.71
C ASP A 221 -10.69 15.07 -12.30
N TYR A 222 -11.20 13.90 -11.88
CA TYR A 222 -10.78 12.60 -12.43
C TYR A 222 -11.31 12.38 -13.86
N LEU A 223 -12.58 12.70 -14.10
CA LEU A 223 -13.20 12.52 -15.41
C LEU A 223 -12.64 13.45 -16.48
N ALA A 224 -12.06 14.59 -16.08
CA ALA A 224 -11.44 15.56 -16.97
C ALA A 224 -9.93 15.35 -17.17
N ALA A 225 -9.28 14.54 -16.34
CA ALA A 225 -7.84 14.30 -16.41
C ALA A 225 -7.46 13.47 -17.65
N ASP A 226 -6.38 13.87 -18.33
CA ASP A 226 -5.73 13.06 -19.36
C ASP A 226 -4.67 12.17 -18.69
N LEU A 227 -5.02 10.91 -18.47
CA LEU A 227 -4.12 9.91 -17.88
C LEU A 227 -3.26 9.19 -18.93
N ASP A 228 -3.54 9.38 -20.23
CA ASP A 228 -2.81 8.73 -21.31
C ASP A 228 -1.50 9.47 -21.63
N GLU A 229 -1.46 10.79 -21.41
CA GLU A 229 -0.30 11.66 -21.72
C GLU A 229 0.99 11.22 -20.99
N ASP A 230 0.85 10.60 -19.82
CA ASP A 230 1.97 10.19 -18.97
C ASP A 230 2.30 8.68 -19.05
N ALA A 231 1.56 7.87 -19.82
CA ALA A 231 1.67 6.40 -19.80
C ALA A 231 3.09 5.88 -20.14
N ALA A 232 3.84 6.58 -21.00
CA ALA A 232 5.22 6.22 -21.35
C ALA A 232 6.25 6.55 -20.25
N ALA A 233 5.96 7.53 -19.38
CA ALA A 233 6.79 7.93 -18.26
C ALA A 233 6.32 7.34 -16.92
N ALA A 234 5.07 6.86 -16.87
CA ALA A 234 4.40 6.36 -15.67
C ALA A 234 5.17 5.22 -15.00
N ASP A 235 5.68 4.22 -15.75
CA ASP A 235 6.42 3.10 -15.15
C ASP A 235 7.63 3.58 -14.33
N ALA A 236 8.41 4.52 -14.86
CA ALA A 236 9.58 5.06 -14.16
C ALA A 236 9.17 5.95 -12.98
N ALA A 237 8.14 6.77 -13.14
CA ALA A 237 7.63 7.63 -12.07
C ALA A 237 7.06 6.83 -10.89
N ILE A 238 6.28 5.78 -11.18
CA ILE A 238 5.73 4.87 -10.16
C ILE A 238 6.85 4.18 -9.43
N ARG A 239 7.87 3.65 -10.13
CA ARG A 239 8.98 3.01 -9.42
C ARG A 239 9.76 4.01 -8.57
N ALA A 240 10.07 5.19 -9.10
CA ALA A 240 10.80 6.21 -8.37
C ALA A 240 10.08 6.65 -7.08
N VAL A 241 8.74 6.68 -7.11
CA VAL A 241 7.95 6.99 -5.92
C VAL A 241 7.73 5.75 -5.07
N GLU A 242 7.34 4.59 -5.60
CA GLU A 242 6.77 3.48 -4.82
C GLU A 242 7.68 2.27 -4.62
N SER A 243 8.84 2.17 -5.29
CA SER A 243 9.61 0.91 -5.30
C SER A 243 11.14 1.05 -5.29
N ASP A 244 11.68 2.01 -6.03
CA ASP A 244 13.11 2.20 -6.23
C ASP A 244 13.68 3.10 -5.11
N HIS A 245 13.80 2.53 -3.91
CA HIS A 245 14.40 3.23 -2.78
C HIS A 245 15.86 2.79 -2.60
N ALA A 246 16.75 3.76 -2.40
CA ALA A 246 18.19 3.52 -2.30
C ALA A 246 18.52 2.53 -1.16
N ARG A 247 19.46 1.62 -1.45
CA ARG A 247 19.94 0.53 -0.58
C ARG A 247 20.84 1.01 0.54
#